data_AF-A0A180EL80-F1
#
_entry.id   AF-A0A180EL80-F1
#
_cell.length_a   1.000
_cell.length_b   1.000
_cell.length_c   1.000
_cell.angle_alpha   90.00
_cell.angle_beta   90.00
_cell.angle_gamma   90.00
#
_symmetry.space_group_name_H-M   'P 1'
#
loop_
_entity.id
_entity.type
_entity.pdbx_description
1 polymer ?
#
loop_
_entity_poly.entity_id
_entity_poly.type
_entity_poly.pdbx_seq_one_letter_code
_entity_poly.pdbx_strand_id
1 'polypeptide(L)' 'MRTTWIANGVKLAWLIDVDADKLWIYRADSSVKIVSPLNQTITGEDVLPGFEFDLRLLS' A
#
# COMPACT_ATOMS: atom_id res chain seq x y z
N MET A 1 -0.57 -13.23 -0.45
CA MET A 1 -1.08 -11.94 -0.99
C MET A 1 -0.91 -11.82 -2.50
N ARG A 2 0.31 -11.72 -3.05
CA ARG A 2 0.51 -11.45 -4.49
C ARG A 2 -0.18 -12.47 -5.42
N THR A 3 0.01 -13.77 -5.18
CA THR A 3 -0.56 -14.85 -6.00
C THR A 3 -2.06 -15.05 -5.80
N THR A 4 -2.64 -14.49 -4.74
CA THR A 4 -4.07 -14.65 -4.45
C THR A 4 -4.86 -13.42 -4.90
N TRP A 5 -4.36 -12.20 -4.65
CA TRP A 5 -5.11 -10.99 -4.94
C TRP A 5 -4.71 -10.38 -6.29
N ILE A 6 -3.42 -10.10 -6.48
CA ILE A 6 -2.94 -9.45 -7.72
C ILE A 6 -3.18 -10.36 -8.93
N ALA A 7 -2.89 -11.66 -8.80
CA ALA A 7 -3.18 -12.63 -9.86
C ALA A 7 -4.68 -12.78 -10.19
N ASN A 8 -5.58 -12.42 -9.26
CA ASN A 8 -7.03 -12.42 -9.47
C ASN A 8 -7.58 -11.01 -9.79
N GLY A 9 -6.72 -10.07 -10.21
CA GLY A 9 -7.14 -8.78 -10.78
C GLY A 9 -7.13 -7.60 -9.83
N VAL A 10 -6.66 -7.75 -8.58
CA VAL A 10 -6.43 -6.59 -7.70
C VAL A 10 -5.30 -5.73 -8.27
N LYS A 11 -5.56 -4.42 -8.40
CA LYS A 11 -4.63 -3.48 -9.05
C LYS A 11 -3.67 -2.77 -8.10
N LEU A 12 -4.10 -2.57 -6.87
CA LEU A 12 -3.35 -1.92 -5.80
C LEU A 12 -3.73 -2.57 -4.47
N ALA A 13 -2.74 -2.93 -3.65
CA ALA A 13 -2.96 -3.50 -2.33
C ALA A 13 -1.92 -2.99 -1.34
N TRP A 14 -2.36 -2.75 -0.10
CA TRP A 14 -1.52 -2.36 1.02
C TRP A 14 -1.49 -3.46 2.07
N LEU A 15 -0.29 -3.82 2.52
CA LEU A 15 -0.07 -4.58 3.77
C LEU A 15 0.59 -3.64 4.75
N ILE A 16 -0.13 -3.25 5.80
CA ILE A 16 0.37 -2.34 6.83
C ILE A 16 0.67 -3.16 8.08
N ASP A 17 1.90 -3.09 8.54
CA ASP A 17 2.39 -3.66 9.80
C ASP A 17 2.76 -2.48 10.71
N VAL A 18 1.86 -2.14 11.64
CA VAL A 18 2.00 -0.99 12.53
C VAL A 18 3.09 -1.25 13.58
N ASP A 19 3.15 -2.48 14.11
CA ASP A 19 4.14 -2.87 15.12
C ASP A 19 5.57 -2.81 14.56
N ALA A 20 5.75 -3.19 13.29
CA ALA A 20 7.03 -3.11 12.60
C ALA A 20 7.29 -1.77 11.88
N ASP A 21 6.38 -0.79 12.00
CA ASP A 21 6.45 0.52 11.36
C ASP A 21 6.73 0.44 9.84
N LYS A 22 5.96 -0.42 9.15
CA LYS A 22 6.23 -0.80 7.76
C LYS A 22 4.97 -1.01 6.94
N LEU A 23 4.98 -0.48 5.73
CA LEU A 23 3.94 -0.67 4.72
C LEU A 23 4.54 -1.28 3.45
N TRP A 24 3.88 -2.29 2.89
CA TRP A 24 4.13 -2.80 1.54
C TRP A 24 2.99 -2.41 0.61
N ILE A 25 3.33 -1.82 -0.53
CA ILE A 25 2.42 -1.46 -1.60
C ILE A 25 2.68 -2.41 -2.77
N TYR A 26 1.67 -3.20 -3.14
CA TYR A 26 1.70 -4.14 -4.26
C TYR A 26 0.86 -3.61 -5.41
N ARG A 27 1.37 -3.69 -6.64
CA ARG A 27 0.69 -3.24 -7.86
C ARG A 27 0.43 -4.37 -8.85
N ALA A 28 -0.46 -4.12 -9.81
CA ALA A 28 -0.78 -5.04 -10.92
C ALA A 28 0.43 -5.47 -11.74
N ASP A 29 1.40 -4.57 -11.95
CA ASP A 29 2.65 -4.82 -12.67
C ASP A 29 3.67 -5.64 -11.85
N SER A 30 3.26 -6.16 -10.70
CA SER A 30 4.09 -6.88 -9.72
C SER A 30 5.17 -6.05 -9.04
N SER A 31 5.21 -4.72 -9.25
CA SER A 31 6.09 -3.84 -8.49
C SER A 31 5.68 -3.82 -7.01
N VAL A 32 6.70 -3.72 -6.15
CA VAL A 32 6.52 -3.62 -4.70
C VAL A 32 7.27 -2.40 -4.20
N LYS A 33 6.57 -1.51 -3.50
CA LYS A 33 7.18 -0.40 -2.76
C LYS A 33 7.07 -0.67 -1.28
N ILE A 34 8.15 -0.41 -0.55
CA ILE A 34 8.16 -0.45 0.92
C ILE A 34 8.24 0.97 1.42
N VAL A 35 7.40 1.30 2.41
CA VAL A 35 7.43 2.57 3.15
C VAL A 35 7.72 2.24 4.60
N SER A 36 8.78 2.85 5.12
CA SER A 36 9.15 2.80 6.53
C SER A 36 10.07 4.01 6.78
N PRO A 37 9.82 4.82 7.82
CA PRO A 37 8.73 4.72 8.80
C PRO A 37 7.33 5.08 8.23
N LEU A 38 6.25 4.80 8.96
CA LEU A 38 4.86 5.14 8.61
C LEU A 38 4.54 6.63 8.86
N ASN A 39 5.39 7.54 8.39
CA ASN A 39 5.34 8.98 8.73
C ASN A 39 4.93 9.91 7.57
N GLN A 40 4.27 9.36 6.54
CA GLN A 40 3.91 10.10 5.33
C GLN A 40 2.48 9.79 4.86
N THR A 41 1.92 10.66 4.03
CA THR A 41 0.68 10.39 3.31
C THR A 41 0.93 9.49 2.11
N ILE A 42 0.07 8.50 1.90
CA ILE A 42 0.01 7.68 0.69
C ILE A 42 -1.20 8.05 -0.15
N THR A 43 -1.13 7.81 -1.45
CA THR A 43 -2.23 8.05 -2.39
C THR A 43 -2.79 6.74 -2.93
N GLY A 44 -3.96 6.82 -3.56
CA GLY A 44 -4.55 5.72 -4.33
C GLY A 44 -3.94 5.51 -5.72
N GLU A 45 -2.91 6.29 -6.06
CA GLU A 45 -2.29 6.33 -7.39
C GLU A 45 -3.35 6.50 -8.49
N ASP A 46 -3.09 5.98 -9.70
CA ASP A 46 -4.05 6.00 -10.80
C ASP A 46 -5.23 5.02 -10.57
N VAL A 47 -5.15 4.16 -9.56
CA VAL A 47 -6.17 3.14 -9.26
C VAL A 47 -7.36 3.72 -8.50
N LEU A 48 -7.09 4.66 -7.59
CA LEU A 48 -8.11 5.36 -6.82
C LEU A 48 -7.79 6.87 -6.76
N PRO A 49 -8.05 7.61 -7.85
CA PRO A 49 -7.73 9.02 -7.94
C PRO A 49 -8.42 9.85 -6.84
N GLY A 50 -7.68 10.77 -6.23
CA GLY A 50 -8.16 11.62 -5.14
C GLY A 50 -8.17 10.98 -3.75
N PHE A 51 -7.82 9.69 -3.64
CA PHE A 51 -7.61 9.07 -2.33
C PHE A 51 -6.26 9.47 -1.74
N GLU A 52 -6.29 9.88 -0.49
CA GLU A 52 -5.12 10.15 0.34
C GLU A 52 -5.34 9.54 1.73
N PHE A 53 -4.28 8.96 2.30
CA PHE A 53 -4.30 8.45 3.67
C PHE A 53 -3.01 8.82 4.40
N ASP A 54 -3.15 9.53 5.51
CA ASP A 54 -2.03 9.91 6.36
C ASP A 54 -1.66 8.76 7.29
N LEU A 55 -0.49 8.13 7.06
CA LEU A 55 -0.03 7.00 7.86
C LEU A 55 0.27 7.37 9.31
N ARG A 56 0.48 8.66 9.63
CA ARG A 56 0.70 9.13 11.01
C ARG A 56 -0.54 8.98 11.88
N LEU A 57 -1.70 8.66 11.31
CA LEU A 57 -2.93 8.36 12.05
C LEU A 57 -2.94 6.94 12.65
N LEU A 58 -1.94 6.12 12.33
CA LEU A 58 -1.82 4.73 12.82
C LEU A 58 -0.96 4.61 14.10
N SER A 59 -0.35 5.70 14.55
CA SER A 59 0.52 5.77 15.74
C SER A 59 -0.19 6.32 16.97
#